data_AF-A0A929J0A1-F1
#
_entry.id   AF-A0A929J0A1-F1
#
_cell.length_a   1.000
_cell.length_b   1.000
_cell.length_c   1.000
_cell.angle_alpha   90.00
_cell.angle_beta   90.00
_cell.angle_gamma   90.00
#
_symmetry.space_group_name_H-M   'P 1'
#
loop_
_entity.id
_entity.type
_entity.pdbx_description
1 polymer ?
#
loop_
_entity_poly.entity_id
_entity_poly.type
_entity_poly.pdbx_seq_one_letter_code
_entity_poly.pdbx_strand_id
1 'polypeptide(L)' 'MFGFNKSQDKKPGLFTRLKEGLNKTRENFTSGLANLLLGKKAIDDDLLEEIETLLLTADVGVEATKTMMMNLT' A
#
# COMPACT_ATOMS: atom_id res chain seq x y z
N MET A 1 -46.26 -19.36 7.88
CA MET A 1 -45.83 -18.10 7.26
C MET A 1 -44.31 -18.18 7.09
N PHE A 2 -43.82 -18.70 5.95
CA PHE A 2 -42.39 -18.91 5.71
C PHE A 2 -41.83 -17.72 4.95
N GLY A 3 -41.06 -16.88 5.64
CA GLY A 3 -40.35 -15.74 5.05
C GLY A 3 -39.14 -16.21 4.26
N PHE A 4 -39.19 -16.00 2.93
CA PHE A 4 -38.04 -16.14 2.05
C PHE A 4 -37.06 -14.98 2.30
N ASN A 5 -36.14 -15.13 3.25
CA ASN A 5 -34.98 -14.25 3.32
C ASN A 5 -33.91 -14.77 2.36
N LYS A 6 -33.98 -14.33 1.10
CA LYS A 6 -32.94 -14.57 0.11
C LYS A 6 -31.85 -13.53 0.36
N SER A 7 -30.95 -13.84 1.29
CA SER A 7 -29.65 -13.17 1.39
C SER A 7 -28.99 -13.33 0.02
N GLN A 8 -29.04 -12.26 -0.78
CA GLN A 8 -28.27 -12.21 -2.01
C GLN A 8 -26.82 -12.10 -1.59
N ASP A 9 -26.14 -13.24 -1.50
CA ASP A 9 -24.69 -13.33 -1.45
C ASP A 9 -24.14 -12.64 -2.70
N LYS A 10 -23.94 -11.32 -2.60
CA LYS A 10 -23.18 -10.55 -3.56
C LYS A 10 -21.78 -11.15 -3.54
N LYS A 11 -21.48 -12.00 -4.53
CA LYS A 11 -20.14 -12.52 -4.77
C LYS A 11 -19.16 -11.36 -4.58
N PRO A 12 -18.13 -11.49 -3.72
CA PRO A 12 -17.22 -10.40 -3.45
C PRO A 12 -16.70 -9.87 -4.79
N GLY A 13 -16.88 -8.57 -5.01
CA GLY A 13 -16.49 -7.91 -6.25
C GLY A 13 -15.00 -8.10 -6.50
N LEU A 14 -14.55 -7.90 -7.75
CA LEU A 14 -13.14 -8.02 -8.11
C LEU A 14 -12.22 -7.21 -7.18
N PHE A 15 -12.66 -6.03 -6.76
CA PHE A 15 -11.94 -5.19 -5.80
C PHE A 15 -11.85 -5.80 -4.40
N THR A 16 -12.94 -6.40 -3.89
CA THR A 16 -12.95 -7.09 -2.59
C THR A 16 -11.97 -8.26 -2.59
N ARG A 17 -11.96 -9.06 -3.66
CA ARG A 17 -11.06 -10.20 -3.82
C ARG A 17 -9.59 -9.76 -3.93
N LEU A 18 -9.31 -8.67 -4.64
CA LEU A 18 -7.97 -8.09 -4.72
C LEU A 18 -7.51 -7.59 -3.35
N LYS A 19 -8.37 -6.86 -2.64
CA LYS A 19 -8.08 -6.34 -1.29
C LYS A 19 -7.81 -7.47 -0.30
N GLU A 20 -8.60 -8.54 -0.33
CA GLU A 20 -8.37 -9.74 0.49
C GLU A 20 -7.04 -10.42 0.15
N GLY A 21 -6.71 -10.56 -1.13
CA GLY A 21 -5.44 -11.15 -1.57
C GLY A 21 -4.22 -10.33 -1.15
N LEU A 22 -4.35 -9.01 -1.08
CA LEU A 22 -3.28 -8.08 -0.67
C LEU A 22 -3.25 -7.81 0.84
N ASN A 23 -4.16 -8.38 1.63
CA ASN A 23 -4.33 -8.00 3.03
C ASN A 23 -3.07 -8.30 3.87
N LYS A 24 -2.44 -9.46 3.64
CA LYS A 24 -1.16 -9.82 4.29
C LYS A 24 -0.01 -8.90 3.90
N THR A 25 0.10 -8.55 2.62
CA THR A 25 1.13 -7.61 2.13
C THR A 25 0.93 -6.24 2.76
N ARG A 26 -0.33 -5.78 2.81
CA ARG A 26 -0.68 -4.51 3.44
C ARG A 26 -0.30 -4.51 4.91
N GLU A 27 -0.71 -5.51 5.68
CA GLU A 27 -0.40 -5.59 7.12
C GLU A 27 1.11 -5.61 7.39
N ASN A 28 1.86 -6.45 6.67
CA ASN A 28 3.31 -6.55 6.81
C ASN A 28 4.02 -5.26 6.40
N PHE A 29 3.60 -4.64 5.29
CA PHE A 29 4.15 -3.37 4.81
C PHE A 29 3.84 -2.24 5.80
N THR A 30 2.59 -2.08 6.24
CA THR A 30 2.22 -1.04 7.22
C THR A 30 2.89 -1.24 8.57
N SER A 31 3.08 -2.48 9.02
CA SER A 31 3.75 -2.75 10.30
C SER A 31 5.26 -2.49 10.21
N GLY A 32 5.90 -2.86 9.10
CA GLY A 32 7.30 -2.55 8.83
C GLY A 32 7.54 -1.05 8.70
N LEU A 33 6.66 -0.35 7.98
CA LEU A 33 6.70 1.11 7.84
C LEU A 33 6.45 1.79 9.19
N ALA A 34 5.45 1.35 9.96
CA ALA A 34 5.17 1.89 11.29
C ALA A 34 6.37 1.72 12.24
N ASN A 35 7.04 0.56 12.24
CA ASN A 35 8.26 0.37 13.05
C ASN A 35 9.43 1.23 12.57
N LEU A 36 9.62 1.38 11.26
CA LEU A 36 10.64 2.28 10.70
C LEU A 36 10.38 3.73 11.11
N LEU A 37 9.13 4.19 11.01
CA LEU A 37 8.70 5.56 11.35
C LEU A 37 8.64 5.83 12.86
N LEU A 38 8.36 4.81 13.69
CA LEU A 38 8.41 4.92 15.15
C LEU A 38 9.85 4.86 15.68
N GLY A 39 10.76 4.18 14.98
CA GLY A 39 12.18 4.04 15.34
C GLY A 39 13.11 5.14 14.78
N LYS A 40 12.82 5.63 13.57
CA LYS A 40 13.49 6.79 12.97
C LYS A 40 12.56 8.01 13.09
N LYS A 41 12.88 8.91 14.01
CA LYS A 41 12.12 10.15 14.30
C LYS A 41 11.95 11.12 13.11
N ALA A 42 12.53 10.85 11.96
CA ALA A 42 12.27 11.52 10.70
C ALA A 42 12.59 10.53 9.57
N ILE A 43 11.80 10.55 8.50
CA ILE A 43 12.31 10.06 7.22
C ILE A 43 13.46 11.01 6.89
N ASP A 44 14.69 10.50 6.96
CA ASP A 44 15.88 11.32 6.71
C ASP A 44 16.01 11.59 5.20
N ASP A 45 16.57 12.74 4.84
CA ASP A 45 16.72 13.15 3.43
C ASP A 45 17.59 12.15 2.65
N ASP A 46 18.57 11.54 3.32
CA ASP A 46 19.45 10.50 2.77
C ASP A 46 18.64 9.25 2.33
N LEU A 47 17.67 8.79 3.14
CA LEU A 47 16.80 7.67 2.79
C LEU A 47 15.87 8.02 1.63
N LEU A 48 15.38 9.26 1.56
CA LEU A 48 14.55 9.71 0.44
C LEU A 48 15.34 9.68 -0.87
N GLU A 49 16.61 10.12 -0.85
CA GLU A 49 17.48 10.10 -2.02
C GLU A 49 17.82 8.65 -2.47
N GLU A 50 18.07 7.75 -1.52
CA GLU A 50 18.23 6.31 -1.81
C GLU A 50 16.98 5.70 -2.43
N ILE A 51 15.79 6.04 -1.92
CA ILE A 51 14.51 5.56 -2.45
C ILE A 51 14.27 6.09 -3.86
N GLU A 52 14.53 7.38 -4.12
CA GLU A 52 14.40 7.97 -5.46
C GLU A 52 15.30 7.24 -6.47
N THR A 53 16.56 7.01 -6.10
CA THR A 53 17.51 6.30 -6.95
C THR A 53 17.02 4.88 -7.27
N LEU A 54 16.54 4.15 -6.26
CA LEU A 54 15.99 2.81 -6.46
C LEU A 54 14.78 2.80 -7.41
N LEU A 55 13.85 3.73 -7.23
CA LEU A 55 12.65 3.83 -8.07
C LEU A 55 13.02 4.15 -9.53
N LEU A 56 13.99 5.05 -9.75
CA LEU A 56 14.48 5.35 -11.10
C LEU A 56 15.14 4.13 -11.77
N THR A 57 15.87 3.30 -11.01
CA THR A 57 16.48 2.06 -11.54
C THR A 57 15.48 0.92 -11.76
N ALA A 58 14.31 0.97 -11.11
CA ALA A 58 13.27 -0.06 -11.19
C ALA A 58 12.29 0.14 -12.36
N ASP A 59 12.66 0.92 -13.38
CA ASP A 59 11.83 1.27 -14.54
C ASP A 59 10.49 1.97 -14.19
N VAL A 60 10.43 2.64 -13.03
CA VAL A 60 9.24 3.41 -12.62
C VAL A 60 9.14 4.72 -13.41
N GLY A 61 10.28 5.33 -13.75
CA GLY A 61 10.38 6.58 -14.50
C GLY A 61 10.21 7.84 -13.65
N VAL A 62 10.73 8.97 -14.15
CA VAL A 62 10.90 10.22 -13.37
C VAL A 62 9.60 10.78 -12.82
N GLU A 63 8.52 10.79 -13.61
CA GLU A 63 7.25 11.41 -13.23
C GLU A 63 6.51 10.61 -12.14
N ALA A 64 6.49 9.29 -12.28
CA ALA A 64 5.91 8.39 -11.29
C ALA A 64 6.71 8.38 -9.99
N THR A 65 8.05 8.35 -10.08
CA THR A 65 8.93 8.47 -8.91
C THR A 65 8.66 9.76 -8.14
N LYS A 66 8.63 10.93 -8.81
CA LYS A 66 8.32 12.21 -8.16
C LYS A 66 6.97 12.21 -7.46
N THR A 67 5.95 11.64 -8.09
CA THR A 67 4.61 11.53 -7.51
C THR A 67 4.62 10.65 -6.26
N MET A 68 5.36 9.54 -6.26
CA MET A 68 5.50 8.67 -5.08
C MET A 68 6.24 9.39 -3.95
N MET A 69 7.34 10.07 -4.24
CA MET A 69 8.13 10.83 -3.26
C MET A 69 7.33 11.95 -2.59
N MET A 70 6.51 12.67 -3.36
CA MET A 70 5.66 13.75 -2.86
C MET A 70 4.53 13.27 -1.93
N ASN A 71 4.18 11.98 -1.96
CA ASN A 71 3.22 11.37 -1.04
C ASN A 71 3.87 10.80 0.23
N LEU A 72 5.21 10.70 0.27
CA LEU A 72 5.98 10.22 1.41
C LEU A 72 6.41 11.34 2.36
N THR A 73 6.38 12.60 1.90
CA THR A 73 6.63 13.85 2.67
C THR A 73 5.31 14.54 2.99
#